data_AF-A0AAU8J381-F1
#
_entry.id   AF-A0AAU8J381-F1
#
_cell.length_a   1.000
_cell.length_b   1.000
_cell.length_c   1.000
_cell.angle_alpha   90.00
_cell.angle_beta   90.00
_cell.angle_gamma   90.00
#
_symmetry.space_group_name_H-M   'P 1'
#
loop_
_entity.id
_entity.type
_entity.pdbx_description
1 polymer ?
#
loop_
_entity_poly.entity_id
_entity_poly.type
_entity_poly.pdbx_seq_one_letter_code
_entity_poly.pdbx_strand_id
1 'polypeptide(L)'
;MNASTSDAGFVGRDALLTEAGALLAEGRHLTLSGLPGVGKSRFARTLAARPGARDGAHVIDLAPLRKAALLPYAIAAAVGLDVSDGRPVRDGVLSHLAGREVLLVLDNAEHLADACRILVPELLWRCPGVRVLVTSRVPLRTAAERLLVVGPLSEEAAMELFLDRARAAAPGRVGTPLHEVLARSLCRRLDLLPLALELAAAKLGSLSLGELEHALDVGDDLGPPDCDPDRHPAHHHSLSTVLGRSHELCTPAQRLLWARLSVFIGVFTAEDARVVCGDRLLPDVTRELGALAEGSLLHGRAGSFWLPVTVRTYGMRLLVALGESARQQARYRAWRGRGRS
;
A
#
# COMPACT_ATOMS: atom_id res chain seq x y z
N MET A 1 2.09 -34.38 6.57
CA MET A 1 1.38 -33.58 7.60
C MET A 1 2.29 -32.42 8.00
N ASN A 2 1.70 -31.24 8.21
CA ASN A 2 2.25 -29.88 8.23
C ASN A 2 2.50 -29.30 6.83
N ALA A 3 1.89 -28.21 6.37
CA ALA A 3 1.05 -27.22 7.05
C ALA A 3 -0.10 -26.77 6.14
N SER A 4 -1.31 -26.83 6.70
CA SER A 4 -2.45 -26.02 6.32
C SER A 4 -2.18 -24.56 6.68
N THR A 5 -2.12 -23.69 5.69
CA THR A 5 -2.48 -22.28 5.85
C THR A 5 -3.57 -21.99 4.85
N SER A 6 -4.79 -21.96 5.37
CA SER A 6 -5.99 -21.65 4.63
C SER A 6 -5.86 -20.31 3.92
N ASP A 7 -6.39 -20.28 2.70
CA ASP A 7 -6.63 -19.11 1.85
C ASP A 7 -7.66 -18.13 2.46
N ALA A 8 -7.87 -18.17 3.78
CA ALA A 8 -8.99 -17.61 4.53
C ALA A 8 -8.93 -16.08 4.68
N GLY A 9 -8.33 -15.35 3.74
CA GLY A 9 -8.28 -13.89 3.82
C GLY A 9 -8.00 -13.18 2.52
N PHE A 10 -7.98 -13.88 1.39
CA PHE A 10 -7.81 -13.27 0.08
C PHE A 10 -9.14 -13.23 -0.67
N VAL A 11 -9.99 -12.28 -0.27
CA VAL A 11 -11.39 -12.19 -0.71
C VAL A 11 -11.53 -11.37 -1.99
N GLY A 12 -12.32 -11.86 -2.96
CA GLY A 12 -12.83 -11.06 -4.08
C GLY A 12 -11.77 -10.60 -5.10
N ARG A 13 -10.72 -11.41 -5.31
CA ARG A 13 -9.56 -11.03 -6.14
C ARG A 13 -9.21 -12.05 -7.22
N ASP A 14 -10.07 -13.04 -7.46
CA ASP A 14 -9.79 -14.14 -8.41
C ASP A 14 -9.62 -13.66 -9.84
N ALA A 15 -10.49 -12.77 -10.31
CA ALA A 15 -10.39 -12.19 -11.64
C ALA A 15 -9.06 -11.43 -11.83
N LEU A 16 -8.67 -10.64 -10.83
CA LEU A 16 -7.43 -9.86 -10.86
C LEU A 16 -6.19 -10.76 -10.81
N LEU A 17 -6.22 -11.86 -10.04
CA LEU A 17 -5.13 -12.85 -10.05
C LEU A 17 -5.01 -13.56 -11.40
N THR A 18 -6.13 -13.85 -12.07
CA THR A 18 -6.15 -14.43 -13.42
C THR A 18 -5.54 -13.46 -14.43
N GLU A 19 -5.92 -12.18 -14.38
CA GLU A 19 -5.34 -11.12 -15.21
C GLU A 19 -3.82 -10.97 -14.97
N ALA A 20 -3.38 -10.94 -13.71
CA ALA A 20 -1.96 -10.87 -13.38
C ALA A 20 -1.16 -12.07 -13.91
N GLY A 21 -1.74 -13.28 -13.83
CA GLY A 21 -1.17 -14.48 -14.40
C GLY A 21 -1.01 -14.40 -15.93
N ALA A 22 -2.04 -13.90 -16.64
CA ALA A 22 -1.98 -13.68 -18.08
C ALA A 22 -0.91 -12.65 -18.46
N LEU A 23 -0.82 -11.52 -17.75
CA LEU A 23 0.20 -10.49 -17.97
C LEU A 23 1.63 -11.01 -17.76
N LEU A 24 1.84 -11.90 -16.78
CA LEU A 24 3.12 -12.59 -16.53
C LEU A 24 3.39 -13.75 -17.50
N ALA A 25 2.38 -14.22 -18.23
CA ALA A 25 2.57 -15.21 -19.30
C ALA A 25 2.95 -14.51 -20.62
N GLU A 26 2.31 -13.39 -20.94
CA GLU A 26 2.61 -12.58 -22.14
C GLU A 26 3.87 -11.74 -22.02
N GLY A 27 4.20 -11.29 -20.80
CA GLY A 27 5.40 -10.53 -20.47
C GLY A 27 6.24 -11.26 -19.42
N ARG A 28 7.39 -10.69 -19.06
CA ARG A 28 8.24 -11.23 -17.99
C ARG A 28 8.49 -10.23 -16.86
N HIS A 29 7.89 -9.05 -16.92
CA HIS A 29 7.98 -8.03 -15.88
C HIS A 29 6.61 -7.40 -15.63
N LEU A 30 6.07 -7.62 -14.44
CA LEU A 30 4.82 -7.04 -13.97
C LEU A 30 5.06 -6.23 -12.70
N THR A 31 4.63 -4.98 -12.67
CA THR A 31 4.61 -4.15 -11.47
C THR A 31 3.17 -4.01 -10.98
N LEU A 32 2.93 -4.39 -9.73
CA LEU A 32 1.71 -4.10 -8.99
C LEU A 32 1.84 -2.73 -8.34
N SER A 33 0.92 -1.82 -8.71
CA SER A 33 0.81 -0.47 -8.14
C SER A 33 -0.53 -0.28 -7.44
N GLY A 34 -0.66 0.79 -6.65
CA GLY A 34 -1.89 1.10 -5.92
C GLY A 34 -1.63 1.61 -4.51
N LEU A 35 -2.71 2.00 -3.83
CA LEU A 35 -2.63 2.65 -2.53
C LEU A 35 -1.91 1.81 -1.45
N PRO A 36 -1.33 2.47 -0.43
CA PRO A 36 -0.96 1.82 0.82
C PRO A 36 -2.15 1.05 1.42
N GLY A 37 -1.91 -0.18 1.88
CA GLY A 37 -2.96 -1.00 2.51
C GLY A 37 -3.96 -1.67 1.56
N VAL A 38 -3.82 -1.51 0.24
CA VAL A 38 -4.69 -2.15 -0.75
C VAL A 38 -4.46 -3.66 -0.92
N GLY A 39 -3.36 -4.18 -0.35
CA GLY A 39 -3.04 -5.61 -0.35
C GLY A 39 -2.06 -6.07 -1.42
N LYS A 40 -1.26 -5.19 -2.03
CA LYS A 40 -0.26 -5.55 -3.07
C LYS A 40 0.66 -6.70 -2.65
N SER A 41 1.22 -6.66 -1.45
CA SER A 41 2.12 -7.71 -0.93
C SER A 41 1.41 -9.03 -0.72
N ARG A 42 0.18 -9.02 -0.18
CA ARG A 42 -0.66 -10.22 -0.04
C ARG A 42 -1.00 -10.77 -1.43
N PHE A 43 -1.41 -9.92 -2.36
CA PHE A 43 -1.69 -10.28 -3.75
C PHE A 43 -0.48 -10.94 -4.43
N ALA A 44 0.71 -10.34 -4.30
CA ALA A 44 1.92 -10.87 -4.91
C ALA A 44 2.32 -12.24 -4.34
N ARG A 45 2.15 -12.43 -3.02
CA ARG A 45 2.40 -13.72 -2.36
C ARG A 45 1.38 -14.79 -2.78
N THR A 46 0.09 -14.43 -2.86
CA THR A 46 -0.95 -15.34 -3.37
C THR A 46 -0.68 -15.74 -4.82
N LEU A 47 -0.25 -14.79 -5.66
CA LEU A 47 0.14 -15.09 -7.04
C LEU A 47 1.38 -15.99 -7.12
N ALA A 48 2.38 -15.74 -6.28
CA ALA A 48 3.60 -16.55 -6.20
C ALA A 48 3.38 -17.97 -5.66
N ALA A 49 2.35 -18.17 -4.83
CA ALA A 49 1.97 -19.48 -4.34
C ALA A 49 1.27 -20.34 -5.40
N ARG A 50 0.81 -19.74 -6.52
CA ARG A 50 0.22 -20.50 -7.62
C ARG A 50 1.31 -21.25 -8.39
N PRO A 51 1.04 -22.49 -8.84
CA PRO A 51 1.96 -23.22 -9.71
C PRO A 51 2.17 -22.45 -11.02
N GLY A 52 3.41 -22.40 -11.53
CA GLY A 52 3.67 -21.77 -12.83
C GLY A 52 5.14 -21.63 -13.24
N ALA A 53 6.06 -21.60 -12.28
CA ALA A 53 7.51 -21.58 -12.55
C ALA A 53 8.11 -22.95 -12.17
N ARG A 54 8.85 -23.58 -13.10
CA ARG A 54 9.43 -24.93 -12.88
C ARG A 54 10.38 -24.96 -11.69
N ASP A 55 11.19 -23.91 -11.51
CA ASP A 55 12.16 -23.80 -10.43
C ASP A 55 11.63 -22.97 -9.24
N GLY A 56 10.31 -22.72 -9.21
CA GLY A 56 9.62 -22.10 -8.08
C GLY A 56 9.54 -20.57 -8.11
N ALA A 57 8.91 -20.03 -7.07
CA ALA A 57 8.77 -18.59 -6.85
C ALA A 57 9.51 -18.17 -5.57
N HIS A 58 10.26 -17.08 -5.66
CA HIS A 58 11.06 -16.54 -4.57
C HIS A 58 10.57 -15.15 -4.21
N VAL A 59 10.11 -14.97 -2.97
CA VAL A 59 9.64 -13.67 -2.47
C VAL A 59 10.75 -12.98 -1.69
N ILE A 60 11.16 -11.81 -2.18
CA ILE A 60 12.19 -10.97 -1.61
C ILE A 60 11.52 -9.73 -1.02
N ASP A 61 11.46 -9.65 0.31
CA ASP A 61 11.04 -8.44 0.98
C ASP A 61 12.17 -7.41 0.95
N LEU A 62 11.99 -6.35 0.18
CA LEU A 62 12.95 -5.27 0.09
C LEU A 62 12.83 -4.30 1.27
N ALA A 63 11.79 -4.42 2.11
CA ALA A 63 11.56 -3.44 3.17
C ALA A 63 12.73 -3.23 4.16
N PRO A 64 13.48 -4.27 4.55
CA PRO A 64 14.62 -4.11 5.44
C PRO A 64 15.85 -3.47 4.77
N LEU A 65 15.92 -3.43 3.44
CA LEU A 65 17.11 -3.00 2.73
C LEU A 65 17.23 -1.48 2.72
N ARG A 66 18.32 -0.96 3.29
CA ARG A 66 18.62 0.49 3.31
C ARG A 66 19.59 0.94 2.22
N LYS A 67 20.27 -0.01 1.56
CA LYS A 67 21.31 0.29 0.55
C LYS A 67 21.07 -0.51 -0.72
N ALA A 68 21.10 0.15 -1.87
CA ALA A 68 20.92 -0.46 -3.19
C ALA A 68 21.90 -1.61 -3.47
N ALA A 69 23.15 -1.50 -2.97
CA ALA A 69 24.17 -2.54 -3.13
C ALA A 69 23.80 -3.89 -2.48
N LEU A 70 22.80 -3.92 -1.59
CA LEU A 70 22.32 -5.15 -0.93
C LEU A 70 21.28 -5.91 -1.75
N LEU A 71 20.73 -5.31 -2.80
CA LEU A 71 19.69 -5.94 -3.62
C LEU A 71 20.15 -7.29 -4.23
N PRO A 72 21.35 -7.40 -4.85
CA PRO A 72 21.82 -8.70 -5.35
C PRO A 72 21.99 -9.75 -4.24
N TYR A 73 22.40 -9.35 -3.04
CA TYR A 73 22.56 -10.25 -1.90
C TYR A 73 21.22 -10.79 -1.41
N ALA A 74 20.19 -9.95 -1.36
CA ALA A 74 18.84 -10.38 -0.98
C ALA A 74 18.26 -11.38 -2.00
N ILE A 75 18.52 -11.16 -3.29
CA ILE A 75 18.12 -12.13 -4.33
C ILE A 75 18.92 -13.43 -4.18
N ALA A 76 20.25 -13.36 -4.00
CA ALA A 76 21.10 -14.53 -3.79
C ALA A 76 20.61 -15.38 -2.61
N ALA A 77 20.33 -14.76 -1.47
CA ALA A 77 19.78 -15.44 -0.30
C ALA A 77 18.44 -16.10 -0.58
N ALA A 78 17.53 -15.41 -1.29
CA ALA A 78 16.20 -15.94 -1.60
C ALA A 78 16.23 -17.14 -2.55
N VAL A 79 17.21 -17.19 -3.47
CA VAL A 79 17.38 -18.31 -4.42
C VAL A 79 18.33 -19.40 -3.91
N GLY A 80 18.88 -19.26 -2.69
CA GLY A 80 19.79 -20.24 -2.09
C GLY A 80 21.18 -20.27 -2.73
N LEU A 81 21.65 -19.14 -3.26
CA LEU A 81 23.00 -19.00 -3.81
C LEU A 81 24.00 -18.67 -2.69
N ASP A 82 25.05 -19.48 -2.57
CA ASP A 82 26.22 -19.16 -1.77
C ASP A 82 27.10 -18.13 -2.50
N VAL A 83 27.48 -17.07 -1.78
CA VAL A 83 28.20 -15.89 -2.31
C VAL A 83 29.65 -15.81 -1.81
N SER A 84 30.18 -16.91 -1.25
CA SER A 84 31.48 -16.96 -0.59
C SER A 84 32.69 -17.08 -1.54
N ASP A 85 32.48 -17.15 -2.85
CA ASP A 85 33.51 -17.48 -3.85
C ASP A 85 34.30 -16.26 -4.39
N GLY A 86 34.08 -15.07 -3.81
CA GLY A 86 34.80 -13.85 -4.15
C GLY A 86 34.39 -13.18 -5.48
N ARG A 87 33.43 -13.77 -6.23
CA ARG A 87 32.87 -13.14 -7.44
C ARG A 87 31.89 -12.02 -7.06
N PRO A 88 31.69 -11.02 -7.93
CA PRO A 88 30.62 -10.04 -7.71
C PRO A 88 29.27 -10.76 -7.59
N VAL A 89 28.56 -10.56 -6.49
CA VAL A 89 27.30 -11.28 -6.18
C VAL A 89 26.25 -11.12 -7.29
N ARG A 90 26.20 -9.96 -7.92
CA ARG A 90 25.34 -9.71 -9.09
C ARG A 90 25.61 -10.71 -10.22
N ASP A 91 26.87 -10.95 -10.56
CA ASP A 91 27.24 -11.91 -11.61
C ASP A 91 26.91 -13.35 -11.19
N GLY A 92 27.15 -13.68 -9.92
CA GLY A 92 26.76 -14.98 -9.36
C GLY A 92 25.27 -15.25 -9.50
N VAL A 93 24.41 -14.27 -9.15
CA VAL A 93 22.95 -14.36 -9.30
C VAL A 93 22.55 -14.58 -10.76
N LEU A 94 23.13 -13.79 -11.68
CA LEU A 94 22.80 -13.90 -13.11
C LEU A 94 23.19 -15.26 -13.68
N SER A 95 24.38 -15.76 -13.33
CA SER A 95 24.83 -17.10 -13.71
C SER A 95 23.97 -18.20 -13.10
N HIS A 96 23.57 -18.07 -11.83
CA HIS A 96 22.71 -19.04 -11.16
C HIS A 96 21.31 -19.15 -11.80
N LEU A 97 20.79 -18.04 -12.32
CA LEU A 97 19.44 -17.94 -12.89
C LEU A 97 19.36 -18.15 -14.41
N ALA A 98 20.49 -18.11 -15.14
CA ALA A 98 20.50 -18.13 -16.61
C ALA A 98 19.76 -19.33 -17.25
N GLY A 99 19.78 -20.49 -16.60
CA GLY A 99 19.12 -21.72 -17.09
C GLY A 99 17.87 -22.13 -16.31
N ARG A 100 17.31 -21.25 -15.47
CA ARG A 100 16.19 -21.56 -14.59
C ARG A 100 14.92 -20.83 -15.00
N GLU A 101 13.78 -21.46 -14.73
CA GLU A 101 12.45 -20.87 -14.84
C GLU A 101 11.93 -20.53 -13.45
N VAL A 102 12.19 -19.29 -13.01
CA VAL A 102 11.79 -18.79 -11.69
C VAL A 102 10.86 -17.58 -11.80
N LEU A 103 10.02 -17.40 -10.79
CA LEU A 103 9.34 -16.13 -10.52
C LEU A 103 10.04 -15.43 -9.36
N LEU A 104 10.63 -14.26 -9.60
CA LEU A 104 11.15 -13.38 -8.55
C LEU A 104 10.09 -12.35 -8.17
N VAL A 105 9.73 -12.29 -6.89
CA VAL A 105 8.85 -11.25 -6.35
C VAL A 105 9.68 -10.24 -5.57
N LEU A 106 9.80 -9.02 -6.08
CA LEU A 106 10.44 -7.89 -5.42
C LEU A 106 9.37 -7.08 -4.67
N ASP A 107 9.17 -7.39 -3.39
CA ASP A 107 8.13 -6.76 -2.55
C ASP A 107 8.65 -5.46 -1.92
N ASN A 108 7.82 -4.42 -1.85
CA ASN A 108 8.12 -3.10 -1.28
C ASN A 108 9.29 -2.35 -1.96
N ALA A 109 9.32 -2.36 -3.30
CA ALA A 109 10.44 -1.85 -4.09
C ALA A 109 10.54 -0.32 -4.17
N GLU A 110 9.57 0.46 -3.68
CA GLU A 110 9.51 1.91 -3.93
C GLU A 110 10.76 2.71 -3.51
N HIS A 111 11.46 2.29 -2.46
CA HIS A 111 12.68 2.92 -1.95
C HIS A 111 13.96 2.48 -2.67
N LEU A 112 13.88 1.39 -3.45
CA LEU A 112 14.95 0.84 -4.28
C LEU A 112 14.58 0.85 -5.76
N ALA A 113 13.60 1.68 -6.16
CA ALA A 113 13.05 1.68 -7.51
C ALA A 113 14.14 1.85 -8.58
N ASP A 114 15.10 2.76 -8.37
CA ASP A 114 16.23 2.97 -9.29
C ASP A 114 17.15 1.73 -9.39
N ALA A 115 17.44 1.07 -8.27
CA ALA A 115 18.24 -0.14 -8.26
C ALA A 115 17.53 -1.29 -8.98
N CYS A 116 16.23 -1.46 -8.74
CA CYS A 116 15.39 -2.42 -9.44
C CYS A 116 15.29 -2.09 -10.94
N ARG A 117 15.17 -0.82 -11.31
CA ARG A 117 15.12 -0.35 -12.71
C ARG A 117 16.37 -0.71 -13.49
N ILE A 118 17.53 -0.80 -12.84
CA ILE A 118 18.79 -1.22 -13.44
C ILE A 118 18.90 -2.75 -13.50
N LEU A 119 18.60 -3.45 -12.40
CA LEU A 119 18.82 -4.89 -12.29
C LEU A 119 17.79 -5.73 -13.06
N VAL A 120 16.52 -5.32 -13.06
CA VAL A 120 15.43 -6.10 -13.67
C VAL A 120 15.64 -6.26 -15.18
N PRO A 121 15.94 -5.22 -15.98
CA PRO A 121 16.22 -5.40 -17.40
C PRO A 121 17.38 -6.36 -17.69
N GLU A 122 18.43 -6.33 -16.87
CA GLU A 122 19.56 -7.25 -17.03
C GLU A 122 19.18 -8.70 -16.72
N LEU A 123 18.44 -8.95 -15.63
CA LEU A 123 17.90 -10.27 -15.31
C LEU A 123 17.08 -10.83 -16.48
N LEU A 124 16.18 -10.02 -17.03
CA LEU A 124 15.32 -10.44 -18.13
C LEU A 124 16.09 -10.69 -19.42
N TRP A 125 17.19 -9.99 -19.64
CA TRP A 125 18.04 -10.16 -20.82
C TRP A 125 18.94 -11.40 -20.70
N ARG A 126 19.59 -11.62 -19.55
CA ARG A 126 20.55 -12.73 -19.34
C ARG A 126 19.89 -14.04 -18.91
N CYS A 127 18.68 -14.00 -18.38
CA CYS A 127 17.98 -15.16 -17.83
C CYS A 127 16.60 -15.30 -18.49
N PRO A 128 16.49 -15.96 -19.66
CA PRO A 128 15.25 -16.05 -20.42
C PRO A 128 14.06 -16.63 -19.66
N GLY A 129 14.31 -17.60 -18.75
CA GLY A 129 13.29 -18.23 -17.93
C GLY A 129 12.84 -17.43 -16.70
N VAL A 130 13.51 -16.32 -16.37
CA VAL A 130 13.14 -15.49 -15.22
C VAL A 130 11.95 -14.60 -15.55
N ARG A 131 10.96 -14.62 -14.66
CA ARG A 131 9.88 -13.62 -14.56
C ARG A 131 10.06 -12.80 -13.29
N VAL A 132 9.70 -11.52 -13.36
CA VAL A 132 9.79 -10.58 -12.24
C VAL A 132 8.42 -9.97 -11.97
N LEU A 133 7.97 -10.11 -10.72
CA LEU A 133 6.83 -9.42 -10.16
C LEU A 133 7.34 -8.39 -9.15
N VAL A 134 6.95 -7.12 -9.29
CA VAL A 134 7.35 -6.05 -8.40
C VAL A 134 6.13 -5.53 -7.67
N THR A 135 6.20 -5.30 -6.36
CA THR A 135 5.23 -4.47 -5.65
C THR A 135 5.86 -3.13 -5.36
N SER A 136 5.20 -2.04 -5.77
CA SER A 136 5.71 -0.69 -5.59
C SER A 136 4.55 0.31 -5.56
N ARG A 137 4.78 1.49 -5.01
CA ARG A 137 3.80 2.60 -5.12
C ARG A 137 3.84 3.30 -6.47
N VAL A 138 5.00 3.24 -7.14
CA VAL A 138 5.25 3.88 -8.43
C VAL A 138 5.78 2.85 -9.43
N PRO A 139 5.47 2.98 -10.73
CA PRO A 139 6.09 2.15 -11.76
C PRO A 139 7.62 2.31 -11.78
N LEU A 140 8.34 1.25 -12.13
CA LEU A 140 9.80 1.28 -12.32
C LEU A 140 10.20 2.00 -13.62
N ARG A 141 9.27 2.17 -14.57
CA ARG A 141 9.45 2.78 -15.89
C ARG A 141 10.54 2.08 -16.71
N THR A 142 10.53 0.75 -16.72
CA THR A 142 11.38 -0.06 -17.62
C THR A 142 10.66 -0.36 -18.92
N ALA A 143 11.38 -0.60 -20.02
CA ALA A 143 10.78 -0.88 -21.33
C ALA A 143 9.92 -2.16 -21.36
N ALA A 144 10.25 -3.16 -20.54
CA ALA A 144 9.52 -4.43 -20.48
C ALA A 144 8.40 -4.44 -19.42
N GLU A 145 8.22 -3.34 -18.68
CA GLU A 145 7.28 -3.28 -17.57
C GLU A 145 5.83 -3.28 -18.06
N ARG A 146 5.06 -4.23 -17.55
CA ARG A 146 3.60 -4.17 -17.55
C ARG A 146 3.13 -3.66 -16.19
N LEU A 147 2.12 -2.80 -16.17
CA LEU A 147 1.57 -2.24 -14.95
C LEU A 147 0.19 -2.86 -14.69
N LEU A 148 -0.03 -3.33 -13.46
CA LEU A 148 -1.36 -3.70 -12.97
C LEU A 148 -1.68 -2.88 -11.72
N VAL A 149 -2.79 -2.15 -11.77
CA VAL A 149 -3.24 -1.33 -10.65
C VAL A 149 -4.13 -2.17 -9.74
N VAL A 150 -3.66 -2.43 -8.53
CA VAL A 150 -4.44 -3.08 -7.47
C VAL A 150 -5.29 -2.01 -6.80
N GLY A 151 -6.57 -1.94 -7.18
CA GLY A 151 -7.57 -1.04 -6.58
C GLY A 151 -8.16 -1.58 -5.27
N PRO A 152 -8.99 -0.80 -4.56
CA PRO A 152 -9.76 -1.26 -3.40
C PRO A 152 -10.63 -2.50 -3.69
N LEU A 153 -11.16 -3.13 -2.64
CA LEU A 153 -12.11 -4.24 -2.80
C LEU A 153 -13.45 -3.75 -3.37
N SER A 154 -14.23 -4.66 -3.97
CA SER A 154 -15.65 -4.39 -4.19
C SER A 154 -16.36 -4.24 -2.84
N GLU A 155 -17.55 -3.63 -2.82
CA GLU A 155 -18.30 -3.48 -1.58
C GLU A 155 -18.65 -4.83 -0.96
N GLU A 156 -18.97 -5.83 -1.79
CA GLU A 156 -19.28 -7.19 -1.37
C GLU A 156 -18.06 -7.86 -0.74
N ALA A 157 -16.91 -7.79 -1.40
CA ALA A 157 -15.66 -8.37 -0.90
C ALA A 157 -15.15 -7.65 0.37
N ALA A 158 -15.34 -6.34 0.45
CA ALA A 158 -15.01 -5.55 1.63
C ALA A 158 -15.88 -5.95 2.83
N MET A 159 -17.19 -6.12 2.60
CA MET A 159 -18.13 -6.58 3.62
C MET A 159 -17.80 -7.98 4.12
N GLU A 160 -17.52 -8.91 3.20
CA GLU A 160 -17.12 -10.27 3.54
C GLU A 160 -15.84 -10.28 4.40
N LEU A 161 -14.80 -9.55 3.95
CA LEU A 161 -13.56 -9.41 4.71
C LEU A 161 -13.81 -8.80 6.10
N PHE A 162 -14.53 -7.69 6.18
CA PHE A 162 -14.78 -7.00 7.44
C PHE A 162 -15.57 -7.87 8.42
N LEU A 163 -16.65 -8.53 7.96
CA LEU A 163 -17.46 -9.39 8.81
C LEU A 163 -16.70 -10.63 9.27
N ASP A 164 -15.87 -11.22 8.41
CA ASP A 164 -15.01 -12.34 8.80
C ASP A 164 -14.03 -11.92 9.92
N ARG A 165 -13.30 -10.80 9.72
CA ARG A 165 -12.39 -10.28 10.74
C ARG A 165 -13.11 -9.85 12.02
N ALA A 166 -14.29 -9.25 11.90
CA ALA A 166 -15.09 -8.81 13.03
C ALA A 166 -15.57 -9.98 13.89
N ARG A 167 -16.01 -11.08 13.26
CA ARG A 167 -16.39 -12.30 13.97
C ARG A 167 -15.20 -12.95 14.68
N ALA A 168 -14.03 -12.93 14.05
CA ALA A 168 -12.81 -13.44 14.65
C ALA A 168 -12.36 -12.60 15.86
N ALA A 169 -12.45 -11.26 15.76
CA ALA A 169 -12.02 -10.35 16.82
C ALA A 169 -13.03 -10.23 17.98
N ALA A 170 -14.33 -10.27 17.69
CA ALA A 170 -15.39 -10.09 18.67
C ALA A 170 -16.63 -10.97 18.35
N PRO A 171 -16.60 -12.26 18.70
CA PRO A 171 -17.72 -13.17 18.50
C PRO A 171 -19.02 -12.61 19.10
N GLY A 172 -20.11 -12.65 18.33
CA GLY A 172 -21.44 -12.18 18.76
C GLY A 172 -21.68 -10.67 18.67
N ARG A 173 -20.67 -9.85 18.33
CA ARG A 173 -20.85 -8.39 18.15
C ARG A 173 -21.32 -7.98 16.75
N VAL A 174 -21.31 -8.91 15.80
CA VAL A 174 -21.80 -8.71 14.43
C VAL A 174 -22.73 -9.86 14.04
N GLY A 175 -23.71 -9.60 13.17
CA GLY A 175 -24.66 -10.63 12.70
C GLY A 175 -26.15 -10.30 12.84
N THR A 176 -26.52 -9.07 13.20
CA THR A 176 -27.90 -8.59 13.10
C THR A 176 -28.07 -7.76 11.82
N PRO A 177 -29.30 -7.58 11.29
CA PRO A 177 -29.54 -6.71 10.14
C PRO A 177 -29.04 -5.27 10.34
N LEU A 178 -29.13 -4.75 11.57
CA LEU A 178 -28.59 -3.42 11.92
C LEU A 178 -27.05 -3.40 11.80
N HIS A 179 -26.37 -4.44 12.28
CA HIS A 179 -24.91 -4.54 12.18
C HIS A 179 -24.44 -4.58 10.72
N GLU A 180 -25.20 -5.20 9.81
CA GLU A 180 -24.85 -5.21 8.39
C GLU A 180 -24.95 -3.82 7.75
N VAL A 181 -25.97 -3.03 8.10
CA VAL A 181 -26.11 -1.65 7.62
C VAL A 181 -24.95 -0.79 8.11
N LEU A 182 -24.61 -0.88 9.40
CA LEU A 182 -23.48 -0.12 9.99
C LEU A 182 -22.13 -0.58 9.43
N ALA A 183 -21.91 -1.89 9.28
CA ALA A 183 -20.70 -2.44 8.67
C ALA A 183 -20.51 -1.95 7.23
N ARG A 184 -21.60 -1.85 6.46
CA ARG A 184 -21.56 -1.32 5.08
C ARG A 184 -21.19 0.16 5.04
N SER A 185 -21.77 0.97 5.93
CA SER A 185 -21.39 2.37 6.12
C SER A 185 -19.89 2.49 6.43
N LEU A 186 -19.42 1.71 7.40
CA LEU A 186 -18.01 1.67 7.80
C LEU A 186 -17.08 1.24 6.65
N CYS A 187 -17.43 0.20 5.90
CA CYS A 187 -16.61 -0.27 4.78
C CYS A 187 -16.39 0.84 3.74
N ARG A 188 -17.45 1.59 3.40
CA ARG A 188 -17.36 2.74 2.48
C ARG A 188 -16.50 3.86 3.06
N ARG A 189 -16.63 4.17 4.35
CA ARG A 189 -15.81 5.16 5.06
C ARG A 189 -14.35 4.75 5.17
N LEU A 190 -14.07 3.45 5.14
CA LEU A 190 -12.74 2.85 5.15
C LEU A 190 -12.15 2.71 3.72
N ASP A 191 -12.76 3.37 2.73
CA ASP A 191 -12.39 3.35 1.31
C ASP A 191 -12.26 1.95 0.71
N LEU A 192 -12.92 0.95 1.30
CA LEU A 192 -12.84 -0.45 0.90
C LEU A 192 -11.39 -0.98 0.87
N LEU A 193 -10.51 -0.41 1.71
CA LEU A 193 -9.11 -0.80 1.81
C LEU A 193 -8.95 -1.98 2.79
N PRO A 194 -8.43 -3.15 2.34
CA PRO A 194 -8.27 -4.33 3.18
C PRO A 194 -7.63 -4.07 4.54
N LEU A 195 -6.50 -3.36 4.58
CA LEU A 195 -5.81 -3.06 5.83
C LEU A 195 -6.65 -2.18 6.77
N ALA A 196 -7.39 -1.21 6.23
CA ALA A 196 -8.25 -0.34 7.02
C ALA A 196 -9.42 -1.14 7.63
N LEU A 197 -10.00 -2.06 6.85
CA LEU A 197 -11.06 -2.97 7.28
C LEU A 197 -10.58 -3.92 8.38
N GLU A 198 -9.40 -4.52 8.21
CA GLU A 198 -8.80 -5.43 9.19
C GLU A 198 -8.52 -4.73 10.53
N LEU A 199 -7.98 -3.52 10.49
CA LEU A 199 -7.69 -2.73 11.70
C LEU A 199 -8.97 -2.24 12.39
N ALA A 200 -9.94 -1.78 11.62
CA ALA A 200 -11.25 -1.40 12.14
C ALA A 200 -11.97 -2.58 12.80
N ALA A 201 -11.95 -3.76 12.17
CA ALA A 201 -12.53 -4.97 12.73
C ALA A 201 -11.83 -5.39 14.04
N ALA A 202 -10.51 -5.26 14.12
CA ALA A 202 -9.76 -5.57 15.35
C ALA A 202 -10.18 -4.68 16.54
N LYS A 203 -10.62 -3.44 16.29
CA LYS A 203 -11.12 -2.53 17.34
C LYS A 203 -12.49 -2.92 17.89
N LEU A 204 -13.22 -3.83 17.24
CA LEU A 204 -14.51 -4.28 17.73
C LEU A 204 -14.44 -5.09 19.04
N GLY A 205 -13.24 -5.47 19.49
CA GLY A 205 -13.04 -6.00 20.84
C GLY A 205 -13.31 -4.97 21.94
N SER A 206 -13.02 -3.69 21.69
CA SER A 206 -13.16 -2.60 22.67
C SER A 206 -14.20 -1.54 22.31
N LEU A 207 -14.52 -1.37 21.03
CA LEU A 207 -15.48 -0.38 20.52
C LEU A 207 -16.68 -1.06 19.87
N SER A 208 -17.85 -0.46 19.99
CA SER A 208 -19.02 -0.78 19.16
C SER A 208 -18.83 -0.23 17.73
N LEU A 209 -19.67 -0.69 16.79
CA LEU A 209 -19.65 -0.18 15.41
C LEU A 209 -19.91 1.34 15.36
N GLY A 210 -20.80 1.87 16.21
CA GLY A 210 -21.09 3.30 16.27
C GLY A 210 -19.96 4.12 16.88
N GLU A 211 -19.28 3.61 17.90
CA GLU A 211 -18.08 4.27 18.47
C GLU A 211 -16.92 4.28 17.48
N LEU A 212 -16.79 3.22 16.67
CA LEU A 212 -15.79 3.14 15.61
C LEU A 212 -16.06 4.17 14.50
N GLU A 213 -17.33 4.37 14.14
CA GLU A 213 -17.74 5.44 13.23
C GLU A 213 -17.33 6.82 13.78
N HIS A 214 -17.53 7.07 15.07
CA HIS A 214 -17.12 8.33 15.70
C HIS A 214 -15.59 8.50 15.74
N ALA A 215 -14.85 7.44 16.06
CA ALA A 215 -13.38 7.43 16.08
C ALA A 215 -12.77 7.84 14.72
N LEU A 216 -13.38 7.40 13.61
CA LEU A 216 -12.98 7.80 12.26
C LEU A 216 -13.24 9.28 11.93
N ASP A 217 -14.23 9.90 12.58
CA ASP A 217 -14.55 11.32 12.38
C ASP A 217 -13.52 12.22 13.07
N VAL A 218 -13.12 11.85 14.29
CA VAL A 218 -12.12 12.60 15.07
C VAL A 218 -10.68 12.30 14.66
N GLY A 219 -10.46 11.27 13.84
CA GLY A 219 -9.14 10.89 13.30
C GLY A 219 -8.31 10.06 14.28
N ASP A 220 -8.96 9.27 15.13
CA ASP A 220 -8.28 8.35 16.03
C ASP A 220 -7.56 7.24 15.25
N ASP A 221 -6.42 6.79 15.78
CA ASP A 221 -5.63 5.74 15.13
C ASP A 221 -6.36 4.39 15.24
N LEU A 222 -6.60 3.77 14.07
CA LEU A 222 -7.10 2.39 13.98
C LEU A 222 -6.01 1.37 14.36
N GLY A 223 -4.75 1.77 14.47
CA GLY A 223 -3.65 0.94 14.94
C GLY A 223 -3.82 0.50 16.40
N PRO A 224 -3.25 -0.66 16.80
CA PRO A 224 -3.27 -1.08 18.20
C PRO A 224 -2.65 0.01 19.11
N PRO A 225 -3.16 0.21 20.34
CA PRO A 225 -2.64 1.23 21.26
C PRO A 225 -1.16 1.03 21.64
N ASP A 226 -0.61 -0.18 21.48
CA ASP A 226 0.75 -0.52 21.91
C ASP A 226 1.56 -1.20 20.78
N CYS A 227 2.11 -0.39 19.88
CA CYS A 227 3.28 -0.80 19.10
C CYS A 227 4.36 0.26 19.29
N ASP A 228 5.16 0.05 20.33
CA ASP A 228 6.49 0.66 20.46
C ASP A 228 7.27 0.41 19.14
N PRO A 229 7.68 1.46 18.41
CA PRO A 229 8.40 1.31 17.15
C PRO A 229 9.71 0.53 17.28
N ASP A 230 10.27 0.42 18.49
CA ASP A 230 11.58 -0.17 18.73
C ASP A 230 11.55 -1.64 19.22
N ARG A 231 10.39 -2.22 19.56
CA ARG A 231 10.34 -3.51 20.26
C ARG A 231 9.89 -4.75 19.48
N HIS A 232 9.35 -4.66 18.26
CA HIS A 232 9.03 -5.86 17.47
C HIS A 232 9.15 -5.64 15.94
N PRO A 233 9.92 -6.46 15.20
CA PRO A 233 9.88 -6.47 13.74
C PRO A 233 8.64 -7.23 13.25
N ALA A 234 7.45 -6.68 13.51
CA ALA A 234 6.20 -7.07 12.87
C ALA A 234 5.79 -5.93 11.93
N HIS A 235 6.50 -5.83 10.80
CA HIS A 235 6.55 -4.68 9.88
C HIS A 235 5.22 -4.29 9.19
N HIS A 236 4.07 -4.84 9.59
CA HIS A 236 2.81 -4.71 8.85
C HIS A 236 1.58 -4.33 9.69
N HIS A 237 1.70 -4.10 11.00
CA HIS A 237 0.51 -4.16 11.88
C HIS A 237 -0.08 -2.79 12.31
N SER A 238 0.43 -1.66 11.82
CA SER A 238 -0.24 -0.36 12.01
C SER A 238 -0.25 0.47 10.72
N LEU A 239 -1.32 1.26 10.51
CA LEU A 239 -1.38 2.25 9.42
C LEU A 239 -0.17 3.18 9.47
N SER A 240 0.28 3.52 10.68
CA SER A 240 1.41 4.40 10.95
C SER A 240 2.74 3.82 10.45
N THR A 241 2.94 2.49 10.53
CA THR A 241 4.15 1.84 10.01
C THR A 241 4.18 1.84 8.47
N VAL A 242 3.06 1.50 7.83
CA VAL A 242 2.94 1.46 6.36
C VAL A 242 3.02 2.86 5.76
N LEU A 243 2.37 3.85 6.40
CA LEU A 243 2.36 5.24 5.94
C LEU A 243 3.63 5.99 6.33
N GLY A 244 4.29 5.65 7.43
CA GLY A 244 5.57 6.23 7.82
C GLY A 244 6.64 6.03 6.77
N ARG A 245 6.71 4.85 6.16
CA ARG A 245 7.62 4.58 5.04
C ARG A 245 7.25 5.34 3.77
N SER A 246 5.94 5.45 3.51
CA SER A 246 5.43 6.26 2.40
C SER A 246 5.80 7.73 2.57
N HIS A 247 5.76 8.22 3.81
CA HIS A 247 6.14 9.56 4.22
C HIS A 247 7.64 9.80 4.14
N GLU A 248 8.49 8.82 4.50
CA GLU A 248 9.95 8.90 4.36
C GLU A 248 10.38 9.23 2.92
N LEU A 249 9.65 8.73 1.94
CA LEU A 249 9.91 8.93 0.51
C LEU A 249 9.38 10.26 -0.05
N CYS A 250 8.58 11.01 0.73
CA CYS A 250 8.07 12.31 0.33
C CYS A 250 9.08 13.43 0.61
N THR A 251 9.13 14.43 -0.27
CA THR A 251 9.85 15.68 -0.04
C THR A 251 9.22 16.47 1.12
N PRO A 252 9.93 17.43 1.73
CA PRO A 252 9.35 18.27 2.80
C PRO A 252 8.06 18.98 2.39
N ALA A 253 7.98 19.47 1.15
CA ALA A 253 6.77 20.11 0.61
C ALA A 253 5.61 19.10 0.46
N GLN A 254 5.89 17.89 -0.01
CA GLN A 254 4.87 16.83 -0.12
C GLN A 254 4.33 16.41 1.24
N ARG A 255 5.20 16.28 2.24
CA ARG A 255 4.81 15.96 3.63
C ARG A 255 3.91 17.05 4.22
N LEU A 256 4.27 18.31 4.01
CA LEU A 256 3.47 19.45 4.47
C LEU A 256 2.11 19.51 3.74
N LEU A 257 2.09 19.27 2.42
CA LEU A 257 0.84 19.24 1.66
C LEU A 257 -0.05 18.08 2.14
N TRP A 258 0.50 16.89 2.33
CA TRP A 258 -0.23 15.74 2.89
C TRP A 258 -0.84 16.08 4.25
N ALA A 259 -0.06 16.62 5.19
CA ALA A 259 -0.58 17.04 6.50
C ALA A 259 -1.73 18.05 6.37
N ARG A 260 -1.61 19.05 5.49
CA ARG A 260 -2.65 20.07 5.30
C ARG A 260 -3.89 19.54 4.58
N LEU A 261 -3.74 18.60 3.64
CA LEU A 261 -4.86 17.98 2.94
C LEU A 261 -5.75 17.13 3.87
N SER A 262 -5.24 16.75 5.05
CA SER A 262 -5.98 15.90 5.98
C SER A 262 -7.25 16.54 6.57
N VAL A 263 -7.42 17.86 6.42
CA VAL A 263 -8.63 18.58 6.84
C VAL A 263 -9.81 18.38 5.89
N PHE A 264 -9.55 17.96 4.64
CA PHE A 264 -10.62 17.68 3.68
C PHE A 264 -11.37 16.42 4.08
N ILE A 265 -12.70 16.52 4.09
CA ILE A 265 -13.61 15.38 4.25
C ILE A 265 -14.31 15.19 2.91
N GLY A 266 -13.98 14.10 2.20
CA GLY A 266 -14.50 13.77 0.88
C GLY A 266 -13.64 14.30 -0.27
N VAL A 267 -14.27 14.49 -1.42
CA VAL A 267 -13.58 14.93 -2.65
C VAL A 267 -13.27 16.42 -2.65
N PHE A 268 -12.15 16.80 -3.27
CA PHE A 268 -11.70 18.17 -3.44
C PHE A 268 -11.01 18.35 -4.79
N THR A 269 -10.97 19.55 -5.33
CA THR A 269 -10.27 19.86 -6.59
C THR A 269 -8.87 20.43 -6.33
N ALA A 270 -8.03 20.51 -7.36
CA ALA A 270 -6.73 21.19 -7.27
C ALA A 270 -6.87 22.68 -6.87
N GLU A 271 -7.97 23.33 -7.26
CA GLU A 271 -8.26 24.71 -6.83
C GLU A 271 -8.57 24.76 -5.33
N ASP A 272 -9.39 23.84 -4.83
CA ASP A 272 -9.73 23.75 -3.41
C ASP A 272 -8.46 23.51 -2.57
N ALA A 273 -7.59 22.60 -3.01
CA ALA A 273 -6.30 22.34 -2.37
C ALA A 273 -5.39 23.59 -2.37
N ARG A 274 -5.34 24.37 -3.46
CA ARG A 274 -4.58 25.63 -3.50
C ARG A 274 -5.11 26.65 -2.48
N VAL A 275 -6.43 26.82 -2.41
CA VAL A 275 -7.07 27.77 -1.50
C VAL A 275 -6.86 27.39 -0.03
N VAL A 276 -6.98 26.11 0.31
CA VAL A 276 -6.91 25.64 1.69
C VAL A 276 -5.47 25.40 2.14
N CYS A 277 -4.62 24.80 1.31
CA CYS A 277 -3.28 24.35 1.72
C CYS A 277 -2.14 25.28 1.28
N GLY A 278 -2.34 26.09 0.23
CA GLY A 278 -1.28 26.91 -0.35
C GLY A 278 -0.87 28.09 0.53
N ASP A 279 0.42 28.37 0.63
CA ASP A 279 0.97 29.59 1.24
C ASP A 279 2.44 29.76 0.81
N ARG A 280 3.20 30.61 1.51
CA ARG A 280 4.63 30.83 1.20
C ARG A 280 5.48 29.56 1.32
N LEU A 281 5.09 28.59 2.16
CA LEU A 281 5.81 27.32 2.34
C LEU A 281 5.37 26.26 1.32
N LEU A 282 4.18 26.41 0.75
CA LEU A 282 3.66 25.59 -0.35
C LEU A 282 3.15 26.47 -1.50
N PRO A 283 4.06 27.10 -2.26
CA PRO A 283 3.65 27.95 -3.38
C PRO A 283 3.08 27.15 -4.56
N ASP A 284 3.60 25.93 -4.78
CA ASP A 284 3.25 25.08 -5.92
C ASP A 284 2.46 23.83 -5.49
N VAL A 285 1.24 24.06 -5.00
CA VAL A 285 0.34 22.99 -4.54
C VAL A 285 -0.03 22.04 -5.68
N THR A 286 -0.22 22.55 -6.90
CA THR A 286 -0.64 21.71 -8.03
C THR A 286 0.43 20.69 -8.40
N ARG A 287 1.71 21.09 -8.45
CA ARG A 287 2.81 20.13 -8.69
C ARG A 287 2.89 19.07 -7.62
N GLU A 288 2.82 19.47 -6.34
CA GLU A 288 2.93 18.51 -5.24
C GLU A 288 1.70 17.60 -5.13
N LEU A 289 0.51 18.07 -5.52
CA LEU A 289 -0.67 17.24 -5.63
C LEU A 289 -0.51 16.16 -6.70
N GLY A 290 0.07 16.52 -7.86
CA GLY A 290 0.45 15.57 -8.91
C GLY A 290 1.45 14.52 -8.41
N ALA A 291 2.50 14.96 -7.70
CA ALA A 291 3.52 14.05 -7.16
C ALA A 291 2.95 13.08 -6.11
N LEU A 292 2.05 13.54 -5.24
CA LEU A 292 1.36 12.67 -4.28
C LEU A 292 0.40 11.69 -4.97
N ALA A 293 -0.26 12.09 -6.07
CA ALA A 293 -1.09 11.20 -6.89
C ALA A 293 -0.24 10.11 -7.56
N GLU A 294 0.89 10.50 -8.18
CA GLU A 294 1.85 9.56 -8.76
C GLU A 294 2.39 8.57 -7.73
N GLY A 295 2.65 9.03 -6.50
CA GLY A 295 3.07 8.20 -5.37
C GLY A 295 1.97 7.31 -4.75
N SER A 296 0.78 7.24 -5.36
CA SER A 296 -0.38 6.51 -4.86
C SER A 296 -0.77 6.89 -3.41
N LEU A 297 -0.60 8.15 -3.02
CA LEU A 297 -1.03 8.65 -1.71
C LEU A 297 -2.42 9.30 -1.76
N LEU A 298 -2.85 9.74 -2.93
CA LEU A 298 -4.19 10.24 -3.16
C LEU A 298 -4.71 9.73 -4.49
N HIS A 299 -6.02 9.61 -4.62
CA HIS A 299 -6.63 9.28 -5.90
C HIS A 299 -7.05 10.56 -6.61
N GLY A 300 -6.83 10.60 -7.92
CA GLY A 300 -7.40 11.61 -8.81
C GLY A 300 -8.31 10.96 -9.84
N ARG A 301 -9.54 11.45 -10.00
CA ARG A 301 -10.46 11.08 -11.06
C ARG A 301 -11.16 12.31 -11.62
N ALA A 302 -11.02 12.54 -12.92
CA ALA A 302 -11.71 13.62 -13.65
C ALA A 302 -11.58 15.01 -12.98
N GLY A 303 -10.38 15.37 -12.50
CA GLY A 303 -10.11 16.65 -11.85
C GLY A 303 -10.54 16.77 -10.39
N SER A 304 -11.18 15.73 -9.84
CA SER A 304 -11.45 15.57 -8.41
C SER A 304 -10.42 14.65 -7.77
N PHE A 305 -10.05 14.96 -6.54
CA PHE A 305 -9.13 14.19 -5.72
C PHE A 305 -9.81 13.77 -4.43
N TRP A 306 -9.39 12.65 -3.86
CA TRP A 306 -9.71 12.31 -2.47
C TRP A 306 -8.51 11.69 -1.78
N LEU A 307 -8.42 11.96 -0.48
CA LEU A 307 -7.38 11.42 0.37
C LEU A 307 -7.92 10.18 1.08
N PRO A 308 -7.35 8.99 0.84
CA PRO A 308 -7.80 7.78 1.51
C PRO A 308 -7.76 7.95 3.03
N VAL A 309 -8.75 7.42 3.73
CA VAL A 309 -8.93 7.55 5.18
C VAL A 309 -7.67 7.21 5.97
N THR A 310 -6.93 6.17 5.56
CA THR A 310 -5.67 5.78 6.18
C THR A 310 -4.62 6.88 6.06
N VAL A 311 -4.44 7.40 4.85
CA VAL A 311 -3.55 8.51 4.51
C VAL A 311 -3.98 9.79 5.24
N ARG A 312 -5.28 10.07 5.27
CA ARG A 312 -5.87 11.23 5.97
C ARG A 312 -5.62 11.17 7.47
N THR A 313 -5.90 10.05 8.14
CA THR A 313 -5.68 9.87 9.58
C THR A 313 -4.21 10.10 9.95
N TYR A 314 -3.28 9.55 9.15
CA TYR A 314 -1.85 9.82 9.35
C TYR A 314 -1.50 11.31 9.15
N GLY A 315 -2.05 11.93 8.11
CA GLY A 315 -1.88 13.37 7.86
C GLY A 315 -2.39 14.26 9.01
N MET A 316 -3.51 13.89 9.65
CA MET A 316 -4.04 14.62 10.80
C MET A 316 -3.06 14.61 11.97
N ARG A 317 -2.38 13.48 12.22
CA ARG A 317 -1.33 13.39 13.25
C ARG A 317 -0.14 14.29 12.94
N LEU A 318 0.32 14.29 11.68
CA LEU A 318 1.38 15.19 11.24
C LEU A 318 0.97 16.65 11.45
N LEU A 319 -0.28 16.99 11.12
CA LEU A 319 -0.80 18.36 11.25
C LEU A 319 -0.83 18.84 12.71
N VAL A 320 -1.20 17.94 13.64
CA VAL A 320 -1.12 18.19 15.08
C VAL A 320 0.32 18.39 15.52
N ALA A 321 1.24 17.52 15.10
CA ALA A 321 2.66 17.62 15.43
C ALA A 321 3.30 18.92 14.89
N LEU A 322 2.81 19.43 13.76
CA LEU A 322 3.21 20.71 13.18
C LEU A 322 2.59 21.94 13.89
N GLY A 323 1.63 21.74 14.79
CA GLY A 323 0.89 22.82 15.46
C GLY A 323 -0.01 23.63 14.52
N GLU A 324 -0.31 23.13 13.31
CA GLU A 324 -1.07 23.86 12.29
C GLU A 324 -2.57 23.55 12.28
N SER A 325 -3.05 22.63 13.11
CA SER A 325 -4.44 22.13 13.10
C SER A 325 -5.49 23.24 13.11
N ALA A 326 -5.39 24.20 14.04
CA ALA A 326 -6.37 25.29 14.15
C ALA A 326 -6.39 26.18 12.90
N ARG A 327 -5.20 26.49 12.36
CA ARG A 327 -5.06 27.32 11.15
C ARG A 327 -5.68 26.64 9.93
N GLN A 328 -5.39 25.37 9.70
CA GLN A 328 -5.93 24.66 8.53
C GLN A 328 -7.43 24.40 8.66
N GLN A 329 -7.92 24.10 9.87
CA GLN A 329 -9.36 24.01 10.12
C GLN A 329 -10.09 25.33 9.84
N ALA A 330 -9.52 26.48 10.23
CA ALA A 330 -10.11 27.78 9.92
C ALA A 330 -10.18 28.04 8.40
N ARG A 331 -9.10 27.73 7.66
CA ARG A 331 -9.08 27.85 6.20
C ARG A 331 -10.10 26.93 5.52
N TYR A 332 -10.20 25.69 5.98
CA TYR A 332 -11.17 24.73 5.48
C TYR A 332 -12.62 25.16 5.75
N ARG A 333 -12.92 25.65 6.95
CA ARG A 333 -14.25 26.21 7.30
C ARG A 333 -14.58 27.42 6.44
N ALA A 334 -13.63 28.34 6.24
CA ALA A 334 -13.82 29.49 5.37
C ALA A 334 -14.06 29.08 3.91
N TRP A 335 -13.37 28.06 3.41
CA TRP A 335 -13.61 27.49 2.09
C TRP A 335 -15.00 26.85 1.99
N ARG A 336 -15.41 25.99 2.94
CA ARG A 336 -16.75 25.39 2.96
C ARG A 336 -17.87 26.43 3.06
N GLY A 337 -17.68 27.48 3.84
CA GLY A 337 -18.65 28.56 4.04
C GLY A 337 -18.86 29.45 2.81
N ARG A 338 -17.92 29.45 1.86
CA ARG A 338 -18.05 30.11 0.54
C ARG A 338 -18.80 29.25 -0.48
N GLY A 339 -19.54 28.24 -0.02
CA GLY A 339 -20.02 27.09 -0.78
C GLY A 339 -20.43 27.37 -2.22
N ARG A 340 -20.01 26.46 -3.11
CA ARG A 340 -20.56 26.25 -4.45
C ARG A 340 -22.09 26.22 -4.36
N SER A 341 -22.73 27.31 -4.78
CA SER A 341 -24.06 27.29 -5.37
C SER A 341 -24.06 26.42 -6.61
#